data_AF-A0A2L0EU54-F1
#
_entry.id   AF-A0A2L0EU54-F1
#
_cell.length_a   1.000
_cell.length_b   1.000
_cell.length_c   1.000
_cell.angle_alpha   90.00
_cell.angle_beta   90.00
_cell.angle_gamma   90.00
#
_symmetry.space_group_name_H-M   'P 1'
#
loop_
_entity.id
_entity.type
_entity.pdbx_description
1 polymer ?
#
loop_
_entity_poly.entity_id
_entity_poly.type
_entity_poly.pdbx_seq_one_letter_code
_entity_poly.pdbx_strand_id
1 'polypeptide(L)' 'MPRLTDPFHVLPEAQRHELMHDTVMAIFGPAVGQAFWDQMEPLLTDTRRQPGDAEEPEKNFWRGRWRIYEAE' A
#
# COMPACT_ATOMS: atom_id res chain seq x y z
N MET A 1 -21.47 -6.76 -2.53
CA MET A 1 -20.66 -7.76 -1.81
C MET A 1 -20.33 -7.19 -0.43
N PRO A 2 -20.39 -7.97 0.66
CA PRO A 2 -19.95 -7.47 1.97
C PRO A 2 -18.47 -7.06 1.88
N ARG A 3 -18.13 -5.89 2.43
CA ARG A 3 -16.74 -5.40 2.51
C ARG A 3 -15.94 -6.41 3.32
N LEU A 4 -14.93 -7.02 2.71
CA LEU A 4 -13.97 -7.84 3.44
C LEU A 4 -13.12 -6.90 4.30
N THR A 5 -13.13 -7.14 5.61
CA THR A 5 -12.25 -6.43 6.54
C THR A 5 -10.81 -6.84 6.25
N ASP A 6 -9.92 -5.87 6.08
CA ASP A 6 -8.48 -6.12 5.96
C ASP A 6 -8.00 -6.97 7.16
N PRO A 7 -7.53 -8.21 6.94
CA PRO A 7 -7.12 -9.09 8.03
C PRO A 7 -5.94 -8.53 8.81
N PHE A 8 -5.16 -7.62 8.22
CA PHE A 8 -4.01 -7.00 8.89
C PHE A 8 -4.39 -5.81 9.76
N HIS A 9 -5.66 -5.35 9.77
CA HIS A 9 -6.04 -4.19 10.60
C HIS A 9 -5.77 -4.40 12.10
N VAL A 10 -5.74 -5.65 12.56
CA VAL A 10 -5.48 -6.01 13.96
C VAL A 10 -4.04 -5.71 14.39
N LEU A 11 -3.13 -5.53 13.43
CA LEU A 11 -1.72 -5.24 13.69
C LEU A 11 -1.49 -3.74 13.84
N PRO A 12 -0.63 -3.31 14.79
CA PRO A 12 -0.11 -1.95 14.84
C PRO A 12 0.49 -1.53 13.50
N GLU A 13 0.42 -0.24 13.22
CA GLU A 13 0.92 0.33 11.97
C GLU A 13 2.38 0.01 11.66
N ALA A 14 3.25 0.11 12.67
CA ALA A 14 4.67 -0.23 12.53
C ALA A 14 4.88 -1.71 12.15
N GLN A 15 4.11 -2.62 12.74
CA GLN A 15 4.21 -4.05 12.44
C GLN A 15 3.70 -4.37 11.04
N ARG A 16 2.67 -3.67 10.56
CA ARG A 16 2.21 -3.81 9.17
C ARG A 16 3.27 -3.34 8.19
N HIS A 17 3.98 -2.26 8.52
CA HIS A 17 5.05 -1.72 7.69
C HIS A 17 6.24 -2.68 7.60
N GLU A 18 6.69 -3.21 8.74
CA GLU A 18 7.75 -4.22 8.80
C GLU A 18 7.36 -5.49 8.01
N LEU A 19 6.15 -6.00 8.21
CA LEU A 19 5.65 -7.15 7.46
C LEU A 19 5.62 -6.90 5.94
N MET A 20 5.24 -5.70 5.51
CA MET A 20 5.24 -5.31 4.10
C MET A 20 6.67 -5.29 3.53
N HIS A 21 7.62 -4.68 4.25
CA HIS A 21 9.02 -4.66 3.87
C HIS A 21 9.58 -6.08 3.72
N ASP A 22 9.39 -6.92 4.73
CA ASP A 22 9.89 -8.30 4.74
C ASP A 22 9.28 -9.14 3.61
N THR A 23 8.00 -8.91 3.31
CA THR A 23 7.33 -9.57 2.18
C THR A 23 7.96 -9.17 0.84
N VAL A 24 8.28 -7.89 0.65
CA VAL A 24 8.98 -7.41 -0.54
C VAL A 24 10.36 -8.05 -0.66
N MET A 25 11.13 -8.09 0.43
CA MET A 25 12.45 -8.73 0.43
C MET A 25 12.36 -10.22 0.13
N ALA A 26 11.36 -10.92 0.65
CA ALA A 26 11.15 -12.35 0.40
C ALA A 26 10.77 -12.65 -1.06
N ILE A 27 9.98 -11.78 -1.70
CA ILE A 27 9.51 -11.98 -3.08
C ILE A 27 10.61 -11.65 -4.10
N PHE A 28 11.26 -10.50 -3.94
CA PHE A 28 12.19 -9.97 -4.95
C PHE A 28 13.66 -10.23 -4.64
N GLY A 29 13.96 -10.72 -3.43
CA GLY A 29 15.32 -10.80 -2.91
C GLY A 29 15.86 -9.43 -2.49
N PRO A 30 17.02 -9.38 -1.82
CA PRO A 30 17.50 -8.17 -1.15
C PRO A 30 17.83 -7.02 -2.12
N ALA A 31 18.42 -7.30 -3.28
CA ALA A 31 18.84 -6.26 -4.22
C ALA A 31 17.65 -5.58 -4.94
N VAL A 32 16.77 -6.38 -5.54
CA VAL A 32 15.60 -5.87 -6.27
C VAL A 32 14.52 -5.42 -5.30
N GLY A 33 14.35 -6.14 -4.19
CA GLY A 33 13.40 -5.79 -3.13
C GLY A 33 13.69 -4.42 -2.52
N GLN A 34 14.96 -4.12 -2.20
CA GLN A 34 15.30 -2.80 -1.66
C GLN A 34 15.03 -1.68 -2.67
N ALA A 35 15.46 -1.85 -3.92
CA ALA A 35 15.22 -0.85 -4.96
C ALA A 35 13.72 -0.61 -5.24
N PHE A 36 12.90 -1.66 -5.11
CA PHE A 36 11.45 -1.55 -5.20
C PHE A 36 10.86 -0.87 -3.96
N TRP A 37 11.30 -1.26 -2.76
CA TRP A 37 10.86 -0.68 -1.50
C TRP A 37 11.13 0.81 -1.45
N ASP A 38 12.34 1.26 -1.82
CA ASP A 38 12.72 2.67 -1.82
C ASP A 38 11.83 3.53 -2.73
N GLN A 39 11.30 2.95 -3.82
CA GLN A 39 10.35 3.64 -4.70
C GLN A 39 8.92 3.66 -4.14
N MET A 40 8.52 2.61 -3.44
CA MET A 40 7.16 2.42 -2.95
C MET A 40 6.90 2.97 -1.56
N GLU A 41 7.88 2.92 -0.66
CA GLU A 41 7.76 3.34 0.74
C GLU A 41 7.25 4.79 0.89
N PRO A 42 7.77 5.78 0.14
CA PRO A 42 7.25 7.15 0.20
C PRO A 42 5.78 7.24 -0.21
N LEU A 43 5.37 6.41 -1.19
CA LEU A 43 4.01 6.36 -1.72
C LEU A 43 3.02 5.76 -0.72
N LEU A 44 3.48 5.05 0.32
CA LEU A 44 2.60 4.53 1.38
C LEU A 44 1.93 5.65 2.19
N THR A 45 2.51 6.85 2.18
CA THR A 45 2.00 8.04 2.88
C THR A 45 1.26 9.01 1.97
N ASP A 46 1.30 8.78 0.66
CA ASP A 46 0.64 9.65 -0.31
C ASP A 46 -0.88 9.44 -0.22
N THR A 47 -1.63 10.53 -0.04
CA THR A 47 -3.09 10.50 0.05
C THR A 47 -3.75 11.04 -1.21
N ARG A 48 -2.98 11.30 -2.28
CA ARG A 48 -3.50 11.80 -3.55
C ARG A 48 -4.44 10.77 -4.20
N ARG A 49 -5.33 11.26 -5.06
CA ARG A 49 -6.27 10.41 -5.80
C ARG A 49 -5.51 9.55 -6.80
N GLN A 50 -5.96 8.32 -6.96
CA GLN A 50 -5.48 7.42 -7.99
C GLN A 50 -6.29 7.55 -9.29
N PRO A 51 -5.72 7.14 -10.44
CA PRO A 51 -6.51 6.84 -11.62
C PRO A 51 -7.66 5.89 -11.26
N GLY A 52 -8.89 6.30 -11.53
CA GLY A 52 -10.10 5.50 -11.24
C GLY A 52 -10.63 5.60 -9.81
N ASP A 53 -10.04 6.44 -8.95
CA ASP A 53 -10.68 6.81 -7.67
C ASP A 53 -11.93 7.64 -7.90
N ALA A 54 -13.00 7.30 -7.18
CA ALA A 54 -14.20 8.12 -7.09
C ALA A 54 -13.86 9.50 -6.52
N GLU A 55 -14.65 10.52 -6.90
CA GLU A 55 -14.49 11.88 -6.34
C GLU A 55 -14.64 11.90 -4.82
N GLU A 56 -15.52 11.06 -4.29
CA GLU A 56 -15.73 10.88 -2.86
C GLU A 56 -14.88 9.69 -2.34
N PRO A 57 -13.87 9.92 -1.47
CA PRO A 57 -12.96 8.87 -0.99
C PRO A 57 -13.66 7.67 -0.34
N GLU A 58 -14.81 7.89 0.27
CA GLU A 58 -15.62 6.88 0.93
C GLU A 58 -16.16 5.81 -0.05
N LYS A 59 -16.30 6.17 -1.33
CA LYS A 59 -16.81 5.32 -2.42
C LYS A 59 -15.72 4.44 -3.05
N ASN A 60 -14.44 4.66 -2.71
CA ASN A 60 -13.36 3.82 -3.23
C ASN A 60 -13.48 2.37 -2.73
N PHE A 61 -13.41 1.44 -3.69
CA PHE A 61 -13.53 0.00 -3.44
C PHE A 61 -12.25 -0.58 -2.81
N TRP A 62 -11.09 -0.06 -3.22
CA TRP A 62 -9.78 -0.43 -2.68
C TRP A 62 -9.35 0.63 -1.67
N ARG A 63 -8.95 0.25 -0.46
CA ARG A 63 -8.33 1.15 0.52
C ARG A 63 -7.11 0.44 1.05
N GLY A 64 -5.92 0.96 0.79
CA GLY A 64 -4.67 0.31 1.17
C GLY A 64 -3.48 1.17 0.78
N ARG A 65 -2.32 0.89 1.38
CA ARG A 65 -1.08 1.66 1.17
C ARG A 65 -0.40 1.38 -0.18
N TRP A 66 -0.81 0.32 -0.87
CA TRP A 66 -0.27 -0.12 -2.17
C TRP A 66 -0.96 0.53 -3.36
N ARG A 67 -1.24 1.82 -3.23
CA ARG A 67 -1.92 2.60 -4.26
C ARG A 67 -0.86 3.25 -5.14
N ILE A 68 -0.89 3.00 -6.46
CA ILE A 68 -0.06 3.73 -7.45
C ILE A 68 -0.77 5.04 -7.77
N TYR A 69 -0.12 6.17 -7.54
CA TYR A 69 -0.70 7.52 -7.67
C TYR A 69 -0.45 8.07 -9.07
N GLU A 70 -1.39 8.86 -9.58
CA GLU A 70 -1.19 9.63 -10.81
C GLU A 70 -0.22 10.78 -10.48
N ALA A 71 0.92 10.83 -11.16
CA ALA A 71 1.82 11.97 -11.10
C ALA A 71 1.20 13.12 -11.90
N GLU A 72 1.09 14.31 -11.28
CA GLU A 72 0.84 15.57 -12.00
C GLU A 72 2.03 15.98 -12.86
#